data_AF-A0A183UZT5-F1
#
_entry.id   AF-A0A183UZT5-F1
#
_cell.length_a   1.000
_cell.length_b   1.000
_cell.length_c   1.000
_cell.angle_alpha   90.00
_cell.angle_beta   90.00
_cell.angle_gamma   90.00
#
_symmetry.space_group_name_H-M   'P 1'
#
loop_
_entity.id
_entity.type
_entity.pdbx_description
1 polymer ?
#
loop_
_entity_poly.entity_id
_entity_poly.type
_entity_poly.pdbx_seq_one_letter_code
_entity_poly.pdbx_strand_id
1 'polypeptide(L)'
;MILPTSPENQKYPQKREVHKKKTSLARSYYVRKTKMPRHEDIYCVVMLLAISSFACRVGSRRALSVSSLRLDVSTSNVAQYKVIDHAYDVVIIGAGGAGLRAAMGLGEAGFKTAVVTKMFPTRSHTTAAQGGINAALGSMNPDDWKWHFYDTVKGSDWLGDQNAQHYLTRNAVEVVTELENFGMPFSRTPEGKIYQRSFGGQSNDYGKGGVAKRLE
;
A
#
# COMPACT_ATOMS: atom_id res chain seq x y z
N MET A 1 -10.31 -8.65 34.41
CA MET A 1 -11.39 -7.75 34.84
C MET A 1 -11.84 -6.95 33.63
N ILE A 2 -13.00 -7.33 33.09
CA ILE A 2 -13.67 -6.64 31.99
C ILE A 2 -14.53 -5.57 32.67
N LEU A 3 -14.25 -4.29 32.45
CA LEU A 3 -15.14 -3.23 32.87
C LEU A 3 -16.26 -3.08 31.83
N PRO A 4 -17.54 -3.00 32.25
CA PRO A 4 -18.63 -2.62 31.38
C PRO A 4 -18.69 -1.08 31.31
N THR A 5 -18.82 -0.50 30.12
CA THR A 5 -19.21 0.92 30.00
C THR A 5 -20.47 1.04 29.15
N SER A 6 -21.44 1.71 29.77
CA SER A 6 -22.81 2.04 29.36
C SER A 6 -22.90 2.81 28.03
N PRO A 7 -24.03 2.74 27.29
CA PRO A 7 -24.22 3.48 26.04
C PRO A 7 -24.79 4.87 26.31
N GLU A 8 -23.95 5.90 26.42
CA GLU A 8 -24.43 7.28 26.34
C GLU A 8 -23.33 8.28 25.94
N ASN A 9 -23.59 9.01 24.84
CA ASN A 9 -22.97 10.29 24.46
C ASN A 9 -21.43 10.38 24.37
N GLN A 10 -20.84 9.76 23.34
CA GLN A 10 -19.54 10.23 22.82
C GLN A 10 -19.76 11.02 21.53
N LYS A 11 -19.92 12.34 21.67
CA LYS A 11 -19.91 13.30 20.55
C LYS A 11 -18.57 13.19 19.82
N TYR A 12 -18.58 12.62 18.61
CA TYR A 12 -17.45 12.73 17.68
C TYR A 12 -17.23 14.21 17.33
N PRO A 13 -15.98 14.70 17.29
CA PRO A 13 -15.72 16.09 16.94
C PRO A 13 -16.17 16.38 15.49
N GLN A 14 -17.07 17.36 15.36
CA GLN A 14 -17.54 17.93 14.10
C GLN A 14 -16.36 18.38 13.22
N LYS A 15 -16.46 18.10 11.91
CA LYS A 15 -15.46 18.47 10.88
C LYS A 15 -15.10 19.95 10.99
N ARG A 16 -13.85 20.25 11.39
CA ARG A 16 -13.25 21.55 11.10
C ARG A 16 -12.79 21.54 9.65
N GLU A 17 -13.38 22.37 8.81
CA GLU A 17 -12.85 22.67 7.47
C GLU A 17 -11.45 23.28 7.62
N VAL A 18 -10.43 22.46 7.37
CA VAL A 18 -9.06 22.94 7.23
C VAL A 18 -8.90 23.36 5.78
N HIS A 19 -8.84 24.68 5.56
CA HIS A 19 -8.41 25.28 4.30
C HIS A 19 -7.04 24.71 3.92
N LYS A 20 -7.00 23.76 2.97
CA LYS A 20 -5.76 23.16 2.47
C LYS A 20 -5.02 24.18 1.60
N LYS A 21 -4.05 24.90 2.18
CA LYS A 21 -2.97 25.51 1.37
C LYS A 21 -2.19 24.37 0.72
N LYS A 22 -2.22 24.29 -0.62
CA LYS A 22 -1.34 23.42 -1.42
C LYS A 22 0.11 23.87 -1.24
N THR A 23 0.82 23.32 -0.26
CA THR A 23 2.29 23.31 -0.24
C THR A 23 2.76 21.99 -0.84
N SER A 24 3.05 22.01 -2.14
CA SER A 24 3.70 20.90 -2.85
C SER A 24 5.19 20.87 -2.50
N LEU A 25 5.53 20.23 -1.38
CA LEU A 25 6.90 19.78 -1.12
C LEU A 25 7.09 18.43 -1.83
N ALA A 26 7.29 18.48 -3.14
CA ALA A 26 7.78 17.32 -3.89
C ALA A 26 9.24 17.09 -3.46
N ARG A 27 9.46 16.19 -2.49
CA ARG A 27 10.79 15.66 -2.21
C ARG A 27 11.16 14.75 -3.38
N SER A 28 12.18 15.14 -4.13
CA SER A 28 12.72 14.33 -5.21
C SER A 28 13.37 13.07 -4.61
N TYR A 29 12.82 11.91 -4.92
CA TYR A 29 13.39 10.62 -4.51
C TYR A 29 14.35 10.14 -5.59
N TYR A 30 15.63 10.01 -5.24
CA TYR A 30 16.67 9.56 -6.17
C TYR A 30 16.99 8.07 -5.92
N VAL A 31 16.65 7.21 -6.88
CA VAL A 31 16.95 5.77 -6.82
C VAL A 31 18.15 5.48 -7.73
N ARG A 32 19.33 5.26 -7.14
CA ARG A 32 20.57 4.99 -7.86
C ARG A 32 20.69 3.48 -8.13
N LYS A 33 20.68 3.05 -9.39
CA LYS A 33 20.91 1.64 -9.77
C LYS A 33 22.36 1.48 -10.23
N THR A 34 23.22 0.86 -9.41
CA THR A 34 24.59 0.51 -9.81
C THR A 34 24.64 -0.96 -10.23
N LYS A 35 25.03 -1.25 -11.47
CA LYS A 35 25.32 -2.61 -11.93
C LYS A 35 26.80 -2.89 -11.68
N MET A 36 27.13 -3.63 -10.62
CA MET A 36 28.50 -4.11 -10.38
C MET A 36 28.74 -5.45 -11.08
N PRO A 37 29.98 -5.74 -11.52
CA PRO A 37 30.31 -7.02 -12.13
C PRO A 37 30.72 -8.06 -11.07
N ARG A 38 30.02 -9.19 -11.09
CA ARG A 38 30.27 -10.50 -10.41
C ARG A 38 29.90 -10.66 -8.94
N HIS A 39 29.05 -11.69 -8.75
CA HIS A 39 28.66 -12.51 -7.59
C HIS A 39 28.50 -11.81 -6.24
N GLU A 40 27.28 -11.95 -5.68
CA GLU A 40 26.80 -11.49 -4.36
C GLU A 40 26.18 -10.07 -4.37
N ASP A 41 24.86 -10.01 -4.63
CA ASP A 41 24.06 -8.77 -4.62
C ASP A 41 23.76 -8.31 -3.17
N ILE A 42 24.59 -7.41 -2.62
CA ILE A 42 24.26 -6.65 -1.41
C ILE A 42 23.70 -5.27 -1.83
N TYR A 43 22.46 -4.97 -1.44
CA TYR A 43 21.81 -3.68 -1.71
C TYR A 43 22.22 -2.64 -0.67
N CYS A 44 23.00 -1.63 -1.08
CA CYS A 44 23.33 -0.48 -0.23
C CYS A 44 22.38 0.69 -0.53
N VAL A 45 21.55 1.07 0.44
CA VAL A 45 20.71 2.28 0.37
C VAL A 45 21.48 3.42 1.04
N VAL A 46 22.04 4.35 0.25
CA VAL A 46 22.67 5.57 0.77
C VAL A 46 21.65 6.71 0.72
N MET A 47 21.13 7.10 1.89
CA MET A 47 20.34 8.31 2.08
C MET A 47 21.29 9.50 2.22
N LEU A 48 21.28 10.44 1.27
CA LEU A 48 21.98 11.71 1.38
C LEU A 48 20.94 12.82 1.65
N LEU A 49 20.93 13.34 2.88
CA LEU A 49 20.18 14.52 3.27
C LEU A 49 20.97 15.77 2.88
N ALA A 50 20.54 16.47 1.83
CA ALA A 50 21.05 17.80 1.52
C ALA A 50 20.31 18.85 2.37
N ILE A 51 21.01 19.42 3.35
CA ILE A 51 20.57 20.60 4.12
C ILE A 51 20.64 21.81 3.17
N SER A 52 19.52 22.52 2.95
CA SER A 52 19.51 23.77 2.19
C SER A 52 19.27 24.96 3.13
N SER A 53 20.27 25.81 3.24
CA SER A 53 20.19 27.12 3.90
C SER A 53 19.33 28.07 3.06
N PHE A 54 18.29 28.61 3.68
CA PHE A 54 17.38 29.60 3.11
C PHE A 54 18.06 30.99 3.13
N ALA A 55 18.21 31.62 1.97
CA ALA A 55 18.39 33.07 1.86
C ALA A 55 17.50 33.61 0.74
N CYS A 56 16.48 34.35 1.14
CA CYS A 56 15.48 35.00 0.31
C CYS A 56 16.05 36.26 -0.36
N ARG A 57 15.85 36.42 -1.67
CA ARG A 57 15.82 37.74 -2.34
C ARG A 57 14.72 37.76 -3.40
N VAL A 58 13.78 38.70 -3.22
CA VAL A 58 12.69 39.05 -4.13
C VAL A 58 13.25 39.97 -5.23
N GLY A 59 12.91 39.71 -6.50
CA GLY A 59 13.18 40.65 -7.58
C GLY A 59 12.86 40.17 -8.99
N SER A 60 11.94 40.90 -9.64
CA SER A 60 11.67 40.99 -11.08
C SER A 60 10.79 39.91 -11.74
N ARG A 61 9.58 40.35 -12.11
CA ARG A 61 8.62 39.62 -12.96
C ARG A 61 9.17 39.57 -14.39
N ARG A 62 9.63 38.39 -14.84
CA ARG A 62 9.67 38.05 -16.26
C ARG A 62 8.57 37.04 -16.54
N ALA A 63 7.70 37.37 -17.49
CA ALA A 63 6.75 36.43 -18.07
C ALA A 63 7.54 35.28 -18.70
N LEU A 64 7.65 34.17 -17.98
CA LEU A 64 8.12 32.92 -18.55
C LEU A 64 6.94 32.37 -19.36
N SER A 65 7.10 32.40 -20.68
CA SER A 65 6.35 31.55 -21.61
C SER A 65 6.21 30.17 -20.97
N VAL A 66 4.98 29.74 -20.71
CA VAL A 66 4.66 28.35 -20.36
C VAL A 66 4.79 27.52 -21.63
N SER A 67 6.00 27.49 -22.18
CA SER A 67 6.40 26.44 -23.09
C SER A 67 6.47 25.20 -22.23
N SER A 68 5.45 24.35 -22.39
CA SER A 68 5.41 22.95 -21.96
C SER A 68 6.84 22.40 -21.83
N LEU A 69 7.40 22.46 -20.62
CA LEU A 69 8.65 21.77 -20.30
C LEU A 69 8.30 20.30 -20.40
N ARG A 70 8.55 19.73 -21.57
CA ARG A 70 8.62 18.29 -21.68
C ARG A 70 9.64 17.87 -20.65
N LEU A 71 9.20 17.14 -19.63
CA LEU A 71 10.05 16.42 -18.69
C LEU A 71 10.71 15.28 -19.47
N ASP A 72 11.59 15.68 -20.38
CA ASP A 72 12.31 14.83 -21.30
C ASP A 72 13.52 14.26 -20.58
N VAL A 73 13.76 12.99 -20.89
CA VAL A 73 14.86 12.18 -20.36
C VAL A 73 16.18 12.92 -20.56
N SER A 74 16.85 13.33 -19.46
CA SER A 74 18.20 13.87 -19.55
C SER A 74 19.22 12.74 -19.48
N THR A 75 20.29 12.87 -20.27
CA THR A 75 21.41 11.92 -20.23
C THR A 75 22.64 12.67 -19.77
N SER A 76 23.31 12.16 -18.75
CA SER A 76 24.57 12.70 -18.25
C SER A 76 25.61 11.58 -18.14
N ASN A 77 26.90 11.93 -18.22
CA ASN A 77 27.98 10.97 -17.99
C ASN A 77 28.55 11.23 -16.59
N VAL A 78 28.53 10.20 -15.74
CA VAL A 78 29.16 10.24 -14.42
C VAL A 78 30.29 9.23 -14.40
N ALA A 79 31.53 9.72 -14.34
CA ALA A 79 32.75 8.94 -14.56
C ALA A 79 32.69 8.17 -15.89
N GLN A 80 32.59 6.84 -15.84
CA GLN A 80 32.54 5.95 -17.01
C GLN A 80 31.12 5.45 -17.35
N TYR A 81 30.11 5.80 -16.54
CA TYR A 81 28.75 5.29 -16.72
C TYR A 81 27.84 6.36 -17.32
N LYS A 82 27.13 5.97 -18.38
CA LYS A 82 26.02 6.76 -18.94
C LYS A 82 24.84 6.69 -17.97
N VAL A 83 24.47 7.83 -17.41
CA VAL A 83 23.31 8.00 -16.53
C VAL A 83 22.14 8.52 -17.36
N ILE A 84 20.99 7.89 -17.20
CA ILE A 84 19.73 8.27 -17.85
C ILE A 84 18.77 8.69 -16.76
N ASP A 85 18.38 9.95 -16.77
CA ASP A 85 17.42 10.52 -15.84
C ASP A 85 16.03 10.43 -16.44
N HIS A 86 15.08 9.97 -15.63
CA HIS A 86 13.67 9.95 -16.00
C HIS A 86 12.86 10.71 -14.96
N ALA A 87 11.77 11.33 -15.41
CA ALA A 87 10.90 12.07 -14.51
C ALA A 87 9.45 11.58 -14.58
N TYR A 88 8.92 11.32 -13.40
CA TYR A 88 7.63 10.72 -13.10
C TYR A 88 7.06 11.37 -11.84
N ASP A 89 5.74 11.32 -11.67
CA ASP A 89 5.08 11.83 -10.45
C ASP A 89 5.32 10.88 -9.28
N VAL A 90 5.27 9.58 -9.55
CA VAL A 90 5.49 8.52 -8.57
C VAL A 90 6.36 7.41 -9.16
N VAL A 91 7.29 6.91 -8.35
CA VAL A 91 8.12 5.74 -8.67
C VAL A 91 7.84 4.65 -7.66
N ILE A 92 7.36 3.50 -8.15
CA ILE A 92 7.14 2.29 -7.37
C ILE A 92 8.32 1.35 -7.58
N ILE A 93 8.89 0.86 -6.49
CA ILE A 93 9.98 -0.13 -6.51
C ILE A 93 9.41 -1.48 -6.09
N GLY A 94 9.30 -2.40 -7.04
CA GLY A 94 8.73 -3.73 -6.87
C GLY A 94 7.40 -3.91 -7.59
N ALA A 95 7.27 -5.01 -8.32
CA ALA A 95 6.06 -5.37 -9.08
C ALA A 95 5.40 -6.65 -8.53
N GLY A 96 5.38 -6.81 -7.20
CA GLY A 96 4.53 -7.79 -6.53
C GLY A 96 3.09 -7.31 -6.40
N GLY A 97 2.23 -8.07 -5.71
CA GLY A 97 0.81 -7.72 -5.57
C GLY A 97 0.56 -6.30 -5.04
N ALA A 98 1.29 -5.90 -4.00
CA ALA A 98 1.19 -4.55 -3.43
C ALA A 98 1.62 -3.45 -4.41
N GLY A 99 2.75 -3.65 -5.11
CA GLY A 99 3.28 -2.68 -6.07
C GLY A 99 2.39 -2.51 -7.30
N LEU A 100 1.85 -3.61 -7.82
CA LEU A 100 0.91 -3.57 -8.95
C LEU A 100 -0.42 -2.95 -8.56
N ARG A 101 -0.98 -3.27 -7.38
CA ARG A 101 -2.23 -2.64 -6.91
C ARG A 101 -2.07 -1.14 -6.69
N ALA A 102 -0.92 -0.71 -6.15
CA ALA A 102 -0.58 0.70 -6.01
C ALA A 102 -0.41 1.39 -7.38
N ALA A 103 0.27 0.75 -8.33
CA ALA A 103 0.46 1.27 -9.67
C ALA A 103 -0.88 1.46 -10.41
N MET A 104 -1.79 0.48 -10.27
CA MET A 104 -3.13 0.55 -10.83
C MET A 104 -3.91 1.74 -10.26
N GLY A 105 -3.97 1.89 -8.93
CA GLY A 105 -4.70 3.00 -8.30
C GLY A 105 -4.12 4.39 -8.64
N LEU A 106 -2.79 4.50 -8.76
CA LEU A 106 -2.16 5.75 -9.20
C LEU A 106 -2.41 6.05 -10.68
N GLY A 107 -2.46 5.01 -11.52
CA GLY A 107 -2.82 5.11 -12.93
C GLY A 107 -4.26 5.59 -13.12
N GLU A 108 -5.21 5.02 -12.37
CA GLU A 108 -6.62 5.45 -12.36
C GLU A 108 -6.79 6.89 -11.89
N ALA A 109 -5.98 7.33 -10.93
CA ALA A 109 -5.95 8.71 -10.47
C ALA A 109 -5.23 9.69 -11.42
N GLY A 110 -4.68 9.20 -12.55
CA GLY A 110 -4.08 10.02 -13.60
C GLY A 110 -2.62 10.42 -13.36
N PHE A 111 -1.92 9.79 -12.42
CA PHE A 111 -0.51 10.08 -12.14
C PHE A 111 0.44 9.35 -13.09
N LYS A 112 1.47 10.06 -13.58
CA LYS A 112 2.53 9.46 -14.38
C LYS A 112 3.41 8.59 -13.47
N THR A 113 3.13 7.29 -13.48
CA THR A 113 3.73 6.33 -12.53
C THR A 113 4.71 5.40 -13.22
N ALA A 114 5.92 5.27 -12.67
CA ALA A 114 6.90 4.28 -13.10
C ALA A 114 6.97 3.11 -12.12
N VAL A 115 6.92 1.88 -12.63
CA VAL A 115 7.13 0.66 -11.83
C VAL A 115 8.46 0.04 -12.20
N VAL A 116 9.38 -0.02 -11.24
CA VAL A 116 10.72 -0.58 -11.42
C VAL A 116 10.82 -1.89 -10.67
N THR A 117 11.11 -2.98 -11.38
CA THR A 117 11.26 -4.31 -10.79
C THR A 117 12.52 -5.01 -11.30
N LYS A 118 13.15 -5.84 -10.45
CA LYS A 118 14.30 -6.66 -10.83
C LYS A 118 13.87 -7.87 -11.68
N MET A 119 12.69 -8.41 -11.39
CA MET A 119 12.17 -9.61 -12.03
C MET A 119 10.89 -9.28 -12.80
N PHE A 120 10.54 -10.12 -13.77
CA PHE A 120 9.25 -10.02 -14.44
C PHE A 120 8.10 -10.11 -13.39
N PRO A 121 7.04 -9.30 -13.47
CA PRO A 121 6.06 -9.16 -12.38
C PRO A 121 5.44 -10.46 -11.87
N THR A 122 5.12 -11.40 -12.76
CA THR A 122 4.54 -12.71 -12.39
C THR A 122 5.53 -13.69 -11.76
N ARG A 123 6.83 -13.34 -11.71
CA ARG A 123 7.87 -14.07 -10.98
C ARG A 123 8.15 -13.47 -9.60
N SER A 124 7.36 -12.50 -9.15
CA SER A 124 7.41 -12.02 -7.77
C SER A 124 6.98 -13.10 -6.78
N HIS A 125 7.44 -13.01 -5.53
CA HIS A 125 7.13 -14.01 -4.50
C HIS A 125 5.64 -14.04 -4.11
N THR A 126 4.86 -13.05 -4.52
CA THR A 126 3.39 -13.08 -4.39
C THR A 126 2.79 -14.30 -5.11
N THR A 127 3.37 -14.74 -6.23
CA THR A 127 2.92 -15.90 -7.00
C THR A 127 3.06 -17.22 -6.24
N ALA A 128 3.94 -17.29 -5.23
CA ALA A 128 4.14 -18.48 -4.41
C ALA A 128 3.16 -18.58 -3.23
N ALA A 129 2.28 -17.59 -3.04
CA ALA A 129 1.27 -17.63 -1.99
C ALA A 129 0.24 -18.73 -2.28
N GLN A 130 0.06 -19.64 -1.32
CA GLN A 130 -0.91 -20.75 -1.39
C GLN A 130 -2.01 -20.65 -0.34
N GLY A 131 -1.73 -19.94 0.77
CA GLY A 131 -2.66 -19.82 1.89
C GLY A 131 -3.98 -19.20 1.44
N GLY A 132 -3.85 -18.06 0.76
CA GLY A 132 -4.92 -17.20 0.23
C GLY A 132 -5.15 -15.97 1.09
N ILE A 133 -6.36 -15.40 1.08
CA ILE A 133 -6.62 -14.06 1.63
C ILE A 133 -7.75 -14.05 2.67
N ASN A 134 -7.53 -13.36 3.80
CA ASN A 134 -8.51 -13.26 4.87
C ASN A 134 -9.47 -12.09 4.65
N ALA A 135 -10.77 -12.39 4.61
CA ALA A 135 -11.83 -11.39 4.66
C ALA A 135 -13.06 -11.92 5.39
N ALA A 136 -13.72 -11.05 6.17
CA ALA A 136 -14.94 -11.41 6.88
C ALA A 136 -16.18 -11.34 5.97
N LEU A 137 -16.18 -12.15 4.89
CA LEU A 137 -17.26 -12.19 3.89
C LEU A 137 -18.54 -12.82 4.45
N GLY A 138 -18.41 -13.70 5.44
CA GLY A 138 -19.55 -14.43 6.00
C GLY A 138 -20.16 -15.45 5.05
N SER A 139 -19.38 -15.97 4.07
CA SER A 139 -19.89 -16.90 3.05
C SER A 139 -20.23 -18.27 3.64
N MET A 140 -19.42 -18.75 4.59
CA MET A 140 -19.51 -20.12 5.13
C MET A 140 -20.13 -20.17 6.53
N ASN A 141 -19.93 -19.13 7.33
CA ASN A 141 -20.51 -18.94 8.65
C ASN A 141 -20.71 -17.43 8.88
N PRO A 142 -21.65 -17.02 9.75
CA PRO A 142 -21.74 -15.62 10.17
C PRO A 142 -20.38 -15.13 10.67
N ASP A 143 -20.00 -13.93 10.25
CA ASP A 143 -18.69 -13.36 10.56
C ASP A 143 -18.76 -11.82 10.68
N ASP A 144 -17.83 -11.24 11.44
CA ASP A 144 -17.69 -9.80 11.64
C ASP A 144 -16.21 -9.41 11.50
N TRP A 145 -15.94 -8.31 10.79
CA TRP A 145 -14.61 -7.73 10.67
C TRP A 145 -13.98 -7.39 12.03
N LYS A 146 -14.80 -7.14 13.06
CA LYS A 146 -14.33 -6.92 14.44
C LYS A 146 -13.72 -8.17 15.06
N TRP A 147 -14.21 -9.35 14.72
CA TRP A 147 -13.62 -10.61 15.18
C TRP A 147 -12.27 -10.85 14.50
N HIS A 148 -12.19 -10.57 13.20
CA HIS A 148 -10.93 -10.55 12.46
C HIS A 148 -9.93 -9.54 13.04
N PHE A 149 -10.39 -8.34 13.42
CA PHE A 149 -9.58 -7.35 14.12
C PHE A 149 -9.02 -7.89 15.44
N TYR A 150 -9.88 -8.48 16.28
CA TYR A 150 -9.47 -9.06 17.55
C TYR A 150 -8.41 -10.16 17.37
N ASP A 151 -8.62 -11.06 16.41
CA ASP A 151 -7.66 -12.13 16.10
C ASP A 151 -6.31 -11.55 15.62
N THR A 152 -6.34 -10.45 14.85
CA THR A 152 -5.13 -9.79 14.35
C THR A 152 -4.36 -9.10 15.47
N VAL A 153 -5.06 -8.41 16.38
CA VAL A 153 -4.44 -7.75 17.55
C VAL A 153 -3.81 -8.80 18.46
N LYS A 154 -4.57 -9.85 18.81
CA LYS A 154 -4.10 -10.96 19.64
C LYS A 154 -2.96 -11.72 18.97
N GLY A 155 -3.06 -11.99 17.68
CA GLY A 155 -2.04 -12.71 16.91
C GLY A 155 -0.75 -11.92 16.74
N SER A 156 -0.81 -10.59 16.78
CA SER A 156 0.36 -9.70 16.83
C SER A 156 1.01 -9.58 18.21
N ASP A 157 0.51 -10.34 19.19
CA ASP A 157 0.94 -10.26 20.60
C ASP A 157 0.86 -8.83 21.15
N TRP A 158 -0.20 -8.10 20.78
CA TRP A 158 -0.44 -6.70 21.15
C TRP A 158 0.63 -5.68 20.70
N LEU A 159 1.60 -6.10 19.90
CA LEU A 159 2.69 -5.24 19.43
C LEU A 159 2.32 -4.48 18.15
N GLY A 160 1.29 -4.93 17.43
CA GLY A 160 0.85 -4.29 16.19
C GLY A 160 0.12 -2.96 16.42
N ASP A 161 0.28 -2.03 15.48
CA ASP A 161 -0.49 -0.78 15.47
C ASP A 161 -1.97 -1.08 15.17
N GLN A 162 -2.79 -0.92 16.20
CA GLN A 162 -4.22 -1.19 16.15
C GLN A 162 -4.95 -0.31 15.13
N ASN A 163 -4.47 0.92 14.85
CA ASN A 163 -5.10 1.77 13.84
C ASN A 163 -4.93 1.18 12.43
N ALA A 164 -3.73 0.66 12.15
CA ALA A 164 -3.43 0.01 10.88
C ALA A 164 -4.18 -1.32 10.75
N GLN A 165 -4.22 -2.12 11.82
CA GLN A 165 -4.95 -3.39 11.85
C GLN A 165 -6.46 -3.17 11.68
N HIS A 166 -7.02 -2.14 12.33
CA HIS A 166 -8.43 -1.78 12.18
C HIS A 166 -8.76 -1.38 10.74
N TYR A 167 -7.89 -0.59 10.09
CA TYR A 167 -8.05 -0.23 8.69
C TYR A 167 -7.97 -1.46 7.77
N LEU A 168 -7.00 -2.35 8.02
CA LEU A 168 -6.81 -3.58 7.26
C LEU A 168 -8.06 -4.46 7.31
N THR A 169 -8.52 -4.82 8.51
CA THR A 169 -9.59 -5.83 8.67
C THR A 169 -10.96 -5.29 8.25
N ARG A 170 -11.21 -3.99 8.45
CA ARG A 170 -12.45 -3.34 8.01
C ARG A 170 -12.57 -3.28 6.49
N ASN A 171 -11.48 -2.96 5.79
CA ASN A 171 -11.50 -2.84 4.32
C ASN A 171 -11.26 -4.18 3.60
N ALA A 172 -10.90 -5.24 4.32
CA ALA A 172 -10.58 -6.54 3.72
C ALA A 172 -11.71 -7.10 2.84
N VAL A 173 -12.97 -6.93 3.28
CA VAL A 173 -14.15 -7.38 2.51
C VAL A 173 -14.24 -6.67 1.17
N GLU A 174 -14.16 -5.34 1.17
CA GLU A 174 -14.24 -4.53 -0.05
C GLU A 174 -13.11 -4.87 -1.03
N VAL A 175 -11.89 -5.08 -0.53
CA VAL A 175 -10.73 -5.43 -1.36
C VAL A 175 -10.86 -6.82 -1.98
N VAL A 176 -11.37 -7.81 -1.25
CA VAL A 176 -11.56 -9.16 -1.81
C VAL A 176 -12.67 -9.17 -2.87
N THR A 177 -13.77 -8.44 -2.64
CA THR A 177 -14.81 -8.25 -3.65
C THR A 177 -14.29 -7.50 -4.88
N GLU A 178 -13.41 -6.51 -4.71
CA GLU A 178 -12.74 -5.82 -5.83
C GLU A 178 -11.91 -6.80 -6.67
N LEU A 179 -11.12 -7.67 -6.03
CA LEU A 179 -10.32 -8.67 -6.74
C LEU A 179 -11.19 -9.68 -7.50
N GLU A 180 -12.31 -10.10 -6.92
CA GLU A 180 -13.30 -10.94 -7.60
C GLU A 180 -13.82 -10.27 -8.87
N ASN A 181 -14.16 -8.98 -8.78
CA ASN A 181 -14.67 -8.22 -9.92
C ASN A 181 -13.62 -8.01 -11.03
N PHE A 182 -12.32 -8.04 -10.70
CA PHE A 182 -11.24 -8.09 -11.70
C PHE A 182 -11.04 -9.46 -12.33
N GLY A 183 -11.83 -10.46 -11.93
CA GLY A 183 -11.79 -11.81 -12.50
C GLY A 183 -10.85 -12.75 -11.76
N MET A 184 -10.49 -12.47 -10.50
CA MET A 184 -9.72 -13.41 -9.69
C MET A 184 -10.51 -14.72 -9.53
N PRO A 185 -9.95 -15.88 -9.93
CA PRO A 185 -10.68 -17.15 -9.99
C PRO A 185 -10.75 -17.82 -8.61
N PHE A 186 -11.50 -17.21 -7.69
CA PHE A 186 -11.75 -17.78 -6.38
C PHE A 186 -12.54 -19.08 -6.45
N SER A 187 -12.25 -19.99 -5.53
CA SER A 187 -13.05 -21.19 -5.33
C SER A 187 -14.47 -20.81 -4.90
N ARG A 188 -15.47 -21.64 -5.26
CA ARG A 188 -16.89 -21.31 -5.08
C ARG A 188 -17.61 -22.29 -4.15
N THR A 189 -18.57 -21.78 -3.40
CA THR A 189 -19.57 -22.60 -2.69
C THR A 189 -20.65 -23.07 -3.67
N PRO A 190 -21.51 -24.05 -3.29
CA PRO A 190 -22.65 -24.47 -4.11
C PRO A 190 -23.61 -23.32 -4.48
N GLU A 191 -23.66 -22.27 -3.65
CA GLU A 191 -24.47 -21.07 -3.85
C GLU A 191 -23.77 -20.00 -4.73
N GLY A 192 -22.57 -20.28 -5.24
CA GLY A 192 -21.80 -19.38 -6.11
C GLY A 192 -21.02 -18.28 -5.37
N LYS A 193 -21.00 -18.29 -4.03
CA LYS A 193 -20.21 -17.34 -3.23
C LYS A 193 -18.74 -17.76 -3.18
N ILE A 194 -17.87 -16.84 -2.78
CA ILE A 194 -16.45 -17.14 -2.52
C ILE A 194 -16.36 -18.15 -1.37
N TYR A 195 -15.70 -19.27 -1.63
CA TYR A 195 -15.45 -20.31 -0.65
C TYR A 195 -14.47 -19.82 0.43
N GLN A 196 -14.69 -20.21 1.69
CA GLN A 196 -13.79 -19.88 2.80
C GLN A 196 -13.45 -21.12 3.62
N ARG A 197 -12.18 -21.33 3.92
CA ARG A 197 -11.64 -22.37 4.78
C ARG A 197 -11.19 -21.81 6.13
N SER A 198 -11.04 -22.72 7.07
CA SER A 198 -10.44 -22.44 8.37
C SER A 198 -8.93 -22.21 8.24
N PHE A 199 -8.40 -21.26 9.00
CA PHE A 199 -6.96 -21.07 9.15
C PHE A 199 -6.55 -20.90 10.61
N GLY A 200 -5.25 -21.05 10.89
CA GLY A 200 -4.70 -20.90 12.23
C GLY A 200 -4.95 -19.50 12.79
N GLY A 201 -5.36 -19.44 14.05
CA GLY A 201 -5.56 -18.18 14.78
C GLY A 201 -6.84 -17.41 14.44
N GLN A 202 -7.80 -18.03 13.75
CA GLN A 202 -9.09 -17.41 13.42
C GLN A 202 -10.21 -17.93 14.32
N SER A 203 -10.94 -17.03 14.96
CA SER A 203 -12.00 -17.35 15.91
C SER A 203 -13.27 -16.51 15.72
N ASN A 204 -14.43 -17.08 16.05
CA ASN A 204 -15.68 -16.32 16.13
C ASN A 204 -15.86 -15.75 17.55
N ASP A 205 -16.72 -14.73 17.68
CA ASP A 205 -17.12 -14.15 18.98
C ASP A 205 -15.94 -13.79 19.90
N TYR A 206 -14.93 -13.09 19.36
CA TYR A 206 -13.75 -12.66 20.12
C TYR A 206 -13.01 -13.81 20.84
N GLY A 207 -12.93 -14.99 20.22
CA GLY A 207 -12.24 -16.16 20.76
C GLY A 207 -13.14 -17.21 21.42
N LYS A 208 -14.45 -17.00 21.47
CA LYS A 208 -15.39 -17.90 22.17
C LYS A 208 -16.16 -18.84 21.22
N GLY A 209 -16.39 -18.43 19.98
CA GLY A 209 -17.29 -19.10 19.03
C GLY A 209 -16.65 -20.18 18.16
N GLY A 210 -15.54 -20.79 18.63
CA GLY A 210 -14.80 -21.79 17.87
C GLY A 210 -14.00 -21.21 16.70
N VAL A 211 -13.59 -22.08 15.75
CA VAL A 211 -12.73 -21.72 14.62
C VAL A 211 -13.55 -21.05 13.51
N ALA A 212 -13.14 -19.84 13.11
CA ALA A 212 -13.78 -19.13 12.01
C ALA A 212 -13.27 -19.60 10.64
N LYS A 213 -14.09 -19.45 9.60
CA LYS A 213 -13.69 -19.71 8.21
C LYS A 213 -13.61 -18.38 7.44
N ARG A 214 -12.42 -17.78 7.36
CA ARG A 214 -12.21 -16.46 6.73
C ARG A 214 -11.23 -16.44 5.58
N LEU A 215 -10.41 -17.48 5.47
CA LEU A 215 -9.38 -17.57 4.45
C LEU A 215 -10.00 -18.19 3.20
N GLU A 216 -9.89 -17.56 2.03
CA GLU A 216 -10.05 -18.32 0.77
C GLU A 216 -8.78 -19.12 0.51
#